data_AF-F7ANQ7-F1
#
_entry.id   AF-F7ANQ7-F1
#
_cell.length_a   1.000
_cell.length_b   1.000
_cell.length_c   1.000
_cell.angle_alpha   90.00
_cell.angle_beta   90.00
_cell.angle_gamma   90.00
#
_symmetry.space_group_name_H-M   'P 1'
#
loop_
_entity.id
_entity.type
_entity.pdbx_description
1 polymer ?
#
loop_
_entity_poly.entity_id
_entity_poly.type
_entity_poly.pdbx_seq_one_letter_code
_entity_poly.pdbx_strand_id
1 'polypeptide(L)'
;MSTACTTEKHVFPTIKEVANFSSELITKTATEAISQRGVFTLGVSGGSIIGILADKLLDNPLVEWGKWKVFFCDERLTEFSNSDSTYGQFREKLIDKANCHDSWFPIDPNLPVAECAVDYESKLRSVFSGELPKFDLLLLGMGPDGHTCSLFPGHKLLN
;
A
#
# COMPACT_ATOMS: atom_id res chain seq x y z
N MET A 1 -20.75 -16.07 6.74
CA MET A 1 -20.79 -15.51 8.11
C MET A 1 -20.27 -14.09 8.01
N SER A 2 -21.05 -13.10 8.44
CA SER A 2 -20.58 -11.70 8.47
C SER A 2 -19.51 -11.59 9.55
N THR A 3 -18.25 -11.38 9.15
CA THR A 3 -17.18 -11.08 10.09
C THR A 3 -17.51 -9.72 10.71
N ALA A 4 -17.70 -9.67 12.03
CA ALA A 4 -17.92 -8.40 12.71
C ALA A 4 -16.72 -7.48 12.43
N CYS A 5 -16.98 -6.30 11.86
CA CYS A 5 -15.95 -5.28 11.71
C CYS A 5 -15.65 -4.71 13.09
N THR A 6 -14.50 -5.07 13.65
CA THR A 6 -14.01 -4.49 14.91
C THR A 6 -13.25 -3.20 14.59
N THR A 7 -13.55 -2.13 15.32
CA THR A 7 -12.82 -0.87 15.23
C THR A 7 -11.97 -0.69 16.48
N GLU A 8 -10.68 -0.50 16.29
CA GLU A 8 -9.74 -0.20 17.36
C GLU A 8 -9.13 1.19 17.17
N LYS A 9 -8.89 1.91 18.27
CA LYS A 9 -8.21 3.20 18.26
C LYS A 9 -6.97 3.12 19.13
N HIS A 10 -5.81 3.27 18.48
CA HIS A 10 -4.51 3.34 19.14
C HIS A 10 -3.98 4.78 19.05
N VAL A 11 -3.49 5.33 20.17
CA VAL A 11 -2.96 6.70 20.23
C VAL A 11 -1.54 6.64 20.77
N PHE A 12 -0.60 7.20 20.01
CA PHE A 12 0.82 7.17 20.33
C PHE A 12 1.35 8.60 20.50
N PRO A 13 2.28 8.84 21.44
CA PRO A 13 2.85 10.18 21.65
C PRO A 13 3.83 10.59 20.53
N THR A 14 4.40 9.65 19.79
CA THR A 14 5.39 9.96 18.73
C THR A 14 5.14 9.20 17.42
N ILE A 15 5.61 9.78 16.31
CA ILE A 15 5.62 9.12 14.99
C ILE A 15 6.46 7.83 15.01
N LYS A 16 7.51 7.78 15.83
CA LYS A 16 8.36 6.58 15.98
C LYS A 16 7.58 5.40 16.54
N GLU A 17 6.69 5.63 17.50
CA GLU A 17 5.85 4.56 18.06
C GLU A 17 4.74 4.15 17.08
N VAL A 18 4.17 5.10 16.31
CA VAL A 18 3.28 4.76 15.19
C VAL A 18 4.01 3.86 14.19
N ALA A 19 5.25 4.17 13.86
CA ALA A 19 6.05 3.38 12.93
C ALA A 19 6.33 1.96 13.45
N ASN A 20 6.69 1.83 14.73
CA ASN A 20 6.92 0.53 15.36
C ASN A 20 5.63 -0.32 15.37
N PHE A 21 4.52 0.25 15.85
CA PHE A 21 3.23 -0.45 15.88
C PHE A 21 2.78 -0.88 14.48
N SER A 22 2.88 0.02 13.49
CA SER A 22 2.52 -0.27 12.11
C SER A 22 3.37 -1.40 11.54
N SER A 23 4.69 -1.37 11.77
CA SER A 23 5.60 -2.44 11.34
C SER A 23 5.28 -3.79 11.96
N GLU A 24 4.99 -3.83 13.26
CA GLU A 24 4.60 -5.06 13.96
C GLU A 24 3.29 -5.61 13.40
N LEU A 25 2.28 -4.75 13.19
CA LEU A 25 1.01 -5.13 12.60
C LEU A 25 1.18 -5.69 11.19
N ILE A 26 1.96 -5.02 10.33
CA ILE A 26 2.24 -5.47 8.97
C ILE A 26 2.95 -6.82 9.00
N THR A 27 4.01 -6.94 9.79
CA THR A 27 4.83 -8.17 9.84
C THR A 27 4.01 -9.36 10.35
N LYS A 28 3.19 -9.14 11.38
CA LYS A 28 2.28 -10.15 11.91
C LYS A 28 1.26 -10.56 10.85
N THR A 29 0.59 -9.60 10.23
CA THR A 29 -0.44 -9.88 9.19
C THR A 29 0.17 -10.60 7.99
N ALA A 30 1.37 -10.19 7.57
CA ALA A 30 2.10 -10.84 6.49
C ALA A 30 2.46 -12.29 6.84
N THR A 31 3.00 -12.53 8.04
CA THR A 31 3.36 -13.87 8.52
C THR A 31 2.13 -14.79 8.55
N GLU A 32 1.00 -14.29 9.07
CA GLU A 32 -0.25 -15.04 9.14
C GLU A 32 -0.82 -15.35 7.74
N ALA A 33 -0.87 -14.34 6.85
CA ALA A 33 -1.37 -14.50 5.49
C ALA A 33 -0.51 -15.48 4.68
N ILE A 34 0.81 -15.34 4.76
CA ILE A 34 1.77 -16.24 4.10
C ILE A 34 1.65 -17.67 4.63
N SER A 35 1.52 -17.85 5.94
CA SER A 35 1.34 -19.19 6.53
C SER A 35 0.06 -19.88 6.04
N GLN A 36 -1.03 -19.11 5.88
CA GLN A 36 -2.33 -19.66 5.49
C GLN A 36 -2.52 -19.84 3.97
N ARG A 37 -2.00 -18.90 3.18
CA ARG A 37 -2.29 -18.78 1.73
C ARG A 37 -1.04 -18.74 0.85
N GLY A 38 0.16 -18.66 1.43
CA GLY A 38 1.42 -18.54 0.70
C GLY A 38 1.69 -17.16 0.11
N VAL A 39 0.78 -16.19 0.28
CA VAL A 39 0.87 -14.83 -0.26
C VAL A 39 0.33 -13.82 0.74
N PHE A 40 0.96 -12.63 0.78
CA PHE A 40 0.47 -11.46 1.49
C PHE A 40 0.19 -10.32 0.51
N THR A 41 -1.00 -9.74 0.59
CA THR A 41 -1.48 -8.66 -0.26
C THR A 41 -1.64 -7.38 0.55
N LEU A 42 -0.94 -6.34 0.12
CA LEU A 42 -0.87 -5.06 0.83
C LEU A 42 -1.27 -3.91 -0.13
N GLY A 43 -2.20 -3.07 0.30
CA GLY A 43 -2.42 -1.76 -0.31
C GLY A 43 -1.74 -0.66 0.51
N VAL A 44 -1.03 0.26 -0.14
CA VAL A 44 -0.34 1.38 0.52
C VAL A 44 -0.69 2.71 -0.12
N SER A 45 -0.90 3.72 0.71
CA SER A 45 -0.88 5.13 0.29
C SER A 45 0.52 5.73 0.46
N GLY A 46 0.71 6.92 -0.11
CA GLY A 46 1.94 7.70 0.04
C GLY A 46 2.05 8.43 1.39
N GLY A 47 2.74 9.58 1.36
CA GLY A 47 2.94 10.42 2.54
C GLY A 47 3.88 9.81 3.57
N SER A 48 3.57 9.98 4.86
CA SER A 48 4.42 9.50 5.97
C SER A 48 4.55 7.98 6.02
N ILE A 49 3.61 7.23 5.43
CA ILE A 49 3.63 5.76 5.33
C ILE A 49 4.91 5.29 4.63
N ILE A 50 5.36 6.01 3.60
CA ILE A 50 6.58 5.67 2.84
C ILE A 50 7.79 5.58 3.78
N GLY A 51 7.96 6.58 4.65
CA GLY A 51 9.06 6.62 5.61
C GLY A 51 8.97 5.50 6.65
N ILE A 52 7.76 5.20 7.12
CA ILE A 52 7.52 4.11 8.08
C ILE A 52 7.92 2.76 7.49
N LEU A 53 7.45 2.46 6.28
CA LEU A 53 7.72 1.17 5.64
C LEU A 53 9.19 1.04 5.23
N ALA A 54 9.78 2.11 4.67
CA ALA A 54 11.18 2.07 4.26
C ALA A 54 12.14 1.87 5.44
N ASP A 55 11.91 2.53 6.57
CA ASP A 55 12.75 2.41 7.77
C ASP A 55 12.59 1.03 8.45
N LYS A 56 11.38 0.49 8.46
CA LYS A 56 11.06 -0.68 9.28
C LYS A 56 11.09 -2.02 8.55
N LEU A 57 10.84 -2.03 7.24
CA LEU A 57 10.73 -3.28 6.49
C LEU A 57 12.02 -3.65 5.75
N LEU A 58 12.90 -2.70 5.44
CA LEU A 58 14.09 -2.95 4.62
C LEU A 58 14.99 -4.03 5.22
N ASP A 59 15.28 -3.93 6.52
CA ASP A 59 16.20 -4.84 7.23
C ASP A 59 15.45 -5.86 8.12
N ASN A 60 14.14 -6.01 7.95
CA ASN A 60 13.35 -6.90 8.78
C ASN A 60 13.42 -8.34 8.23
N PRO A 61 14.01 -9.30 8.97
CA PRO A 61 14.24 -10.66 8.49
C PRO A 61 12.96 -11.48 8.31
N LEU A 62 11.81 -11.00 8.81
CA LEU A 62 10.51 -11.63 8.63
C LEU A 62 9.83 -11.22 7.30
N VAL A 63 10.39 -10.28 6.56
CA VAL A 63 9.82 -9.81 5.30
C VAL A 63 10.27 -10.72 4.15
N GLU A 64 9.33 -11.50 3.63
CA GLU A 64 9.54 -12.40 2.49
C GLU A 64 9.01 -11.77 1.19
N TRP A 65 9.73 -10.79 0.62
CA TRP A 65 9.27 -10.02 -0.56
C TRP A 65 8.72 -10.87 -1.72
N GLY A 66 9.33 -12.02 -2.02
CA GLY A 66 8.84 -12.93 -3.07
C GLY A 66 7.41 -13.46 -2.85
N LYS A 67 6.87 -13.33 -1.64
CA LYS A 67 5.49 -13.71 -1.27
C LYS A 67 4.57 -12.50 -1.08
N TRP A 68 5.07 -11.28 -1.28
CA TRP A 68 4.31 -10.05 -1.13
C TRP A 68 3.77 -9.59 -2.49
N LYS A 69 2.57 -9.00 -2.47
CA LYS A 69 1.95 -8.32 -3.60
C LYS A 69 1.47 -6.96 -3.11
N VAL A 70 2.24 -5.93 -3.45
CA VAL A 70 2.06 -4.56 -2.93
C VAL A 70 1.49 -3.66 -4.02
N PHE A 71 0.35 -3.05 -3.72
CA PHE A 71 -0.40 -2.16 -4.58
C PHE A 71 -0.47 -0.76 -3.96
N PHE A 72 -0.49 0.25 -4.79
CA PHE A 72 -0.83 1.62 -4.43
C PHE A 72 -2.35 1.80 -4.34
N CYS A 73 -2.82 2.37 -3.23
CA CYS A 73 -4.22 2.75 -3.05
C CYS A 73 -4.58 3.99 -3.89
N ASP A 74 -3.59 4.84 -4.14
CA ASP A 74 -3.64 5.99 -5.02
C ASP A 74 -2.25 6.37 -5.48
N GLU A 75 -2.15 7.17 -6.54
CA GLU A 75 -0.89 7.72 -7.03
C GLU A 75 -1.14 9.06 -7.72
N ARG A 76 -0.13 9.93 -7.68
CA ARG A 76 -0.08 11.13 -8.51
C ARG A 76 0.44 10.75 -9.88
N LEU A 77 -0.32 11.05 -10.93
CA LEU A 77 0.10 10.75 -12.30
C LEU A 77 1.21 11.73 -12.75
N THR A 78 2.44 11.42 -12.34
CA THR A 78 3.68 12.15 -12.64
C THR A 78 4.80 11.15 -12.90
N GLU A 79 5.89 11.60 -13.54
CA GLU A 79 7.07 10.75 -13.75
C GLU A 79 7.61 10.19 -12.42
N PHE A 80 8.16 8.97 -12.44
CA PHE A 80 8.75 8.34 -11.25
C PHE A 80 9.98 9.07 -10.68
N SER A 81 10.57 9.99 -11.44
CA SER A 81 11.65 10.89 -11.01
C SER A 81 11.13 12.07 -10.17
N ASN A 82 9.83 12.36 -10.23
CA ASN A 82 9.21 13.46 -9.53
C ASN A 82 9.12 13.17 -8.03
N SER A 83 9.40 14.16 -7.19
CA SER A 83 9.31 14.05 -5.73
C SER A 83 7.91 13.70 -5.23
N ASP A 84 6.88 14.01 -6.02
CA ASP A 84 5.49 13.71 -5.71
C ASP A 84 5.09 12.26 -6.03
N SER A 85 5.90 11.50 -6.78
CA SER A 85 5.58 10.11 -7.09
C SER A 85 5.70 9.22 -5.85
N THR A 86 4.62 8.56 -5.47
CA THR A 86 4.61 7.61 -4.36
C THR A 86 5.51 6.42 -4.68
N TYR A 87 5.35 5.81 -5.85
CA TYR A 87 6.22 4.73 -6.32
C TYR A 87 7.68 5.18 -6.41
N GLY A 88 7.95 6.37 -6.95
CA GLY A 88 9.30 6.93 -7.04
C GLY A 88 10.00 6.99 -5.69
N GLN A 89 9.30 7.47 -4.66
CA GLN A 89 9.82 7.53 -3.30
C GLN A 89 10.00 6.15 -2.65
N PHE A 90 9.07 5.21 -2.85
CA PHE A 90 9.25 3.83 -2.39
C PHE A 90 10.43 3.16 -3.09
N ARG A 91 10.60 3.42 -4.39
CA ARG A 91 11.69 2.88 -5.18
C ARG A 91 13.05 3.26 -4.60
N GLU A 92 13.26 4.56 -4.40
CA GLU A 92 14.49 5.11 -3.83
C GLU A 92 14.76 4.60 -2.40
N LYS A 93 13.72 4.57 -1.55
CA LYS A 93 13.90 4.33 -0.11
C LYS A 93 13.88 2.86 0.27
N LEU A 94 13.22 2.00 -0.51
CA LEU A 94 12.93 0.61 -0.14
C LEU A 94 13.15 -0.37 -1.31
N ILE A 95 12.49 -0.19 -2.45
CA ILE A 95 12.40 -1.24 -3.48
C ILE A 95 13.77 -1.55 -4.10
N ASP A 96 14.54 -0.52 -4.47
CA ASP A 96 15.87 -0.70 -5.07
C ASP A 96 16.85 -1.33 -4.07
N LYS A 97 16.74 -0.92 -2.79
CA LYS A 97 17.64 -1.40 -1.71
C LYS A 97 17.34 -2.83 -1.32
N ALA A 98 16.07 -3.21 -1.27
CA ALA A 98 15.62 -4.58 -0.98
C ALA A 98 15.64 -5.49 -2.22
N ASN A 99 15.89 -4.93 -3.41
CA ASN A 99 15.81 -5.61 -4.70
C ASN A 99 14.49 -6.39 -4.88
N CYS A 100 13.36 -5.74 -4.57
CA CYS A 100 12.05 -6.40 -4.46
C CYS A 100 11.02 -5.97 -5.51
N HIS A 101 11.45 -5.47 -6.67
CA HIS A 101 10.60 -4.92 -7.74
C HIS A 101 9.40 -5.81 -8.12
N ASP A 102 9.60 -7.13 -8.21
CA ASP A 102 8.54 -8.09 -8.59
C ASP A 102 7.38 -8.20 -7.59
N SER A 103 7.55 -7.62 -6.41
CA SER A 103 6.53 -7.57 -5.36
C SER A 103 5.59 -6.38 -5.53
N TRP A 104 5.95 -5.38 -6.35
CA TRP A 104 5.27 -4.09 -6.42
C TRP A 104 4.56 -3.91 -7.76
N PHE A 105 3.35 -3.38 -7.70
CA PHE A 105 2.51 -3.10 -8.88
C PHE A 105 2.39 -1.59 -9.05
N PRO A 106 3.25 -0.93 -9.85
CA PRO A 106 3.16 0.50 -10.10
C PRO A 106 2.02 0.85 -11.05
N ILE A 107 1.49 2.08 -10.90
CA ILE A 107 0.67 2.75 -11.92
C ILE A 107 1.62 3.32 -12.97
N ASP A 108 1.38 3.06 -14.26
CA ASP A 108 2.26 3.53 -15.33
C ASP A 108 2.01 5.03 -15.61
N PRO A 109 3.00 5.92 -15.38
CA PRO A 109 2.82 7.35 -15.58
C PRO A 109 2.86 7.76 -17.05
N ASN A 110 3.22 6.85 -17.96
CA ASN A 110 3.29 7.14 -19.40
C ASN A 110 1.94 6.95 -20.11
N LEU A 111 0.95 6.35 -19.44
CA LEU A 111 -0.38 6.16 -19.98
C LEU A 111 -1.26 7.40 -19.71
N PRO A 112 -2.24 7.69 -20.58
CA PRO A 112 -3.30 8.65 -20.26
C PRO A 112 -4.10 8.21 -19.03
N VAL A 113 -4.58 9.16 -18.21
CA VAL A 113 -5.28 8.90 -16.93
C VAL A 113 -6.34 7.79 -17.01
N ALA A 114 -7.18 7.80 -18.05
CA ALA A 114 -8.24 6.79 -18.21
C ALA A 114 -7.68 5.39 -18.49
N GLU A 115 -6.60 5.31 -19.26
CA GLU A 115 -5.91 4.05 -19.56
C GLU A 115 -5.13 3.55 -18.35
N CYS A 116 -4.56 4.44 -17.53
CA CYS A 116 -3.94 4.06 -16.25
C CYS A 116 -4.92 3.31 -15.35
N ALA A 117 -6.16 3.79 -15.24
CA ALA A 117 -7.18 3.15 -14.42
C ALA A 117 -7.51 1.73 -14.91
N VAL A 118 -7.65 1.55 -16.23
CA VAL A 118 -7.94 0.24 -16.85
C VAL A 118 -6.76 -0.73 -16.72
N ASP A 119 -5.53 -0.25 -16.94
CA ASP A 119 -4.30 -1.03 -16.75
C ASP A 119 -4.17 -1.48 -15.28
N TYR A 120 -4.39 -0.56 -14.34
CA TYR A 120 -4.27 -0.85 -12.92
C TYR A 120 -5.36 -1.79 -12.40
N GLU A 121 -6.59 -1.64 -12.87
CA GLU A 121 -7.66 -2.60 -12.62
C GLU A 121 -7.30 -3.99 -13.16
N SER A 122 -6.70 -4.07 -14.35
CA SER A 122 -6.27 -5.34 -14.95
C SER A 122 -5.18 -6.02 -14.11
N LYS A 123 -4.22 -5.25 -13.58
CA LYS A 123 -3.21 -5.74 -12.63
C LYS A 123 -3.85 -6.33 -11.38
N LEU A 124 -4.80 -5.63 -10.76
CA LEU A 124 -5.57 -6.13 -9.62
C LEU A 124 -6.30 -7.43 -9.98
N ARG A 125 -7.05 -7.46 -11.08
CA ARG A 125 -7.80 -8.65 -11.51
C ARG A 125 -6.89 -9.86 -11.75
N SER A 126 -5.68 -9.66 -12.25
CA SER A 126 -4.72 -10.74 -12.46
C SER A 126 -4.30 -11.43 -11.16
N VAL A 127 -4.14 -10.68 -10.07
CA VAL A 127 -3.74 -11.22 -8.76
C VAL A 127 -4.93 -11.79 -7.98
N PHE A 128 -6.09 -11.15 -8.08
CA PHE A 128 -7.31 -11.55 -7.36
C PHE A 128 -8.24 -12.44 -8.19
N SER A 129 -7.74 -13.04 -9.29
CA SER A 129 -8.49 -13.98 -10.15
C SER A 129 -9.82 -13.43 -10.67
N GLY A 130 -9.89 -12.11 -10.94
CA GLY A 130 -11.08 -11.43 -11.42
C GLY A 130 -12.17 -11.16 -10.37
N GLU A 131 -12.01 -11.66 -9.15
CA GLU A 131 -12.90 -11.34 -8.03
C GLU A 131 -12.67 -9.91 -7.51
N LEU A 132 -13.60 -9.41 -6.70
CA LEU A 132 -13.40 -8.14 -5.99
C LEU A 132 -12.19 -8.27 -5.06
N PRO A 133 -11.14 -7.43 -5.21
CA PRO A 133 -9.93 -7.54 -4.41
C PRO A 133 -10.21 -7.52 -2.91
N LYS A 134 -9.66 -8.51 -2.20
CA LYS A 134 -9.66 -8.57 -0.74
C LYS A 134 -8.22 -8.59 -0.26
N PHE A 135 -7.76 -7.43 0.16
CA PHE A 135 -6.42 -7.27 0.71
C PHE A 135 -6.33 -7.82 2.12
N ASP A 136 -5.17 -8.34 2.49
CA ASP A 136 -4.85 -8.70 3.86
C ASP A 136 -4.70 -7.44 4.73
N LEU A 137 -4.15 -6.37 4.15
CA LEU A 137 -4.00 -5.08 4.82
C LEU A 137 -4.09 -3.91 3.82
N LEU A 138 -4.76 -2.84 4.22
CA LEU A 138 -4.73 -1.53 3.55
C LEU A 138 -4.18 -0.49 4.53
N LEU A 139 -3.08 0.15 4.15
CA LEU A 139 -2.46 1.24 4.89
C LEU A 139 -2.85 2.57 4.24
N LEU A 140 -3.80 3.25 4.86
CA LEU A 140 -4.39 4.48 4.32
C LEU A 140 -3.92 5.70 5.11
N GLY A 141 -3.52 6.74 4.38
CA GLY A 141 -3.37 8.08 4.93
C GLY A 141 -4.73 8.76 5.05
N MET A 142 -4.81 9.76 5.93
CA MET A 142 -5.97 10.64 6.03
C MET A 142 -5.52 12.10 6.05
N GLY A 143 -6.09 12.90 5.16
CA GLY A 143 -5.88 14.34 5.10
C GLY A 143 -6.61 15.10 6.21
N PRO A 144 -6.28 16.38 6.43
CA PRO A 144 -6.90 17.20 7.48
C PRO A 144 -8.39 17.51 7.23
N ASP A 145 -8.84 17.41 5.99
CA ASP A 145 -10.23 17.49 5.54
C ASP A 145 -10.95 16.12 5.60
N GLY A 146 -10.26 15.05 5.99
CA GLY A 146 -10.79 13.69 6.05
C GLY A 146 -10.70 12.90 4.74
N HIS A 147 -10.04 13.42 3.69
CA HIS A 147 -9.82 12.63 2.49
C HIS A 147 -8.91 11.43 2.77
N THR A 148 -9.10 10.35 2.03
CA THR A 148 -8.14 9.23 1.96
C THR A 148 -7.96 8.85 0.50
N CYS A 149 -6.82 8.25 0.15
CA CYS A 149 -6.45 8.06 -1.25
C CYS A 149 -6.59 9.40 -2.00
N SER A 150 -7.06 9.36 -3.25
CA SER A 150 -7.52 10.55 -3.99
C SER A 150 -9.05 10.75 -3.91
N LEU A 151 -9.68 10.37 -2.79
CA LEU A 151 -11.12 10.44 -2.56
C LEU A 151 -11.46 11.58 -1.59
N PHE A 152 -11.87 12.71 -2.17
CA PHE A 152 -12.12 13.94 -1.43
C PHE A 152 -13.59 14.10 -1.01
N PRO A 153 -13.87 14.62 0.20
CA PRO A 153 -15.24 14.90 0.64
C PRO A 153 -16.02 15.77 -0.35
N GLY A 154 -17.27 15.38 -0.65
CA GLY A 154 -18.14 16.10 -1.58
C GLY A 154 -17.81 15.94 -3.07
N HIS A 155 -16.74 15.23 -3.42
CA HIS A 155 -16.40 14.96 -4.81
C HIS A 155 -17.38 13.95 -5.45
N LYS A 156 -17.69 14.13 -6.74
CA LYS A 156 -18.62 13.28 -7.51
C LYS A 156 -18.30 11.78 -7.55
N LEU A 157 -17.09 11.39 -7.16
CA LEU A 157 -16.69 9.98 -7.08
C LEU A 157 -17.20 9.28 -5.81
N LEU A 158 -17.64 10.05 -4.81
CA LEU A 158 -18.14 9.55 -3.53
C LEU A 158 -19.66 9.75 -3.35
N ASN A 159 -20.35 10.26 -4.38
CA ASN A 159 -21.77 10.62 -4.34
C ASN A 159 -22.61 9.68 -5.21
#